data_AF-A0A453K882-F1
#
_entry.id   AF-A0A453K882-F1
#
_cell.length_a   1.000
_cell.length_b   1.000
_cell.length_c   1.000
_cell.angle_alpha   90.00
_cell.angle_beta   90.00
_cell.angle_gamma   90.00
#
_symmetry.space_group_name_H-M   'P 1'
#
loop_
_entity.id
_entity.type
_entity.pdbx_description
1 polymer ?
#
loop_
_entity_poly.entity_id
_entity_poly.type
_entity_poly.pdbx_seq_one_letter_code
_entity_poly.pdbx_strand_id
1 'polypeptide(L)'
;LQGLPLPSSSSFKSLLLVISNLAMKGGIFIGEVPHFPDWTAAADMVSEQDRLENLFFTQGFRVSFVLYENVAKDFGLDLAPQREQCGRVLFVAEQLRFSDAQMESFWTHFERTEEDADEEGFEEL
;
A
#
# COMPACT_ATOMS: atom_id res chain seq x y z
N LEU A 1 -11.58 7.75 13.22
CA LEU A 1 -10.28 8.06 12.58
C LEU A 1 -10.52 8.27 11.09
N GLN A 2 -10.11 9.39 10.52
CA GLN A 2 -10.04 9.55 9.06
C GLN A 2 -8.72 8.92 8.59
N GLY A 3 -8.78 8.01 7.61
CA GLY A 3 -7.59 7.37 7.03
C GLY A 3 -6.76 8.33 6.17
N LEU A 4 -5.72 7.81 5.52
CA LEU A 4 -4.91 8.58 4.59
C LEU A 4 -5.79 9.04 3.40
N PRO A 5 -5.89 10.35 3.11
CA PRO A 5 -6.68 10.83 1.99
C PRO A 5 -6.02 10.43 0.67
N LEU A 6 -6.72 9.65 -0.14
CA LEU A 6 -6.26 9.22 -1.47
C LEU A 6 -7.18 9.83 -2.53
N PRO A 7 -6.85 11.02 -3.06
CA PRO A 7 -7.75 11.78 -3.93
C PRO A 7 -7.86 11.21 -5.36
N SER A 8 -6.98 10.29 -5.76
CA SER A 8 -6.96 9.71 -7.12
C SER A 8 -6.28 8.34 -7.16
N SER A 9 -6.51 7.57 -8.24
CA SER A 9 -5.81 6.30 -8.47
C SER A 9 -4.29 6.48 -8.58
N SER A 10 -3.83 7.63 -9.07
CA SER A 10 -2.41 8.00 -9.13
C SER A 10 -1.79 8.15 -7.75
N SER A 11 -2.51 8.77 -6.81
CA SER A 11 -2.03 8.89 -5.41
C SER A 11 -1.87 7.52 -4.76
N PHE A 12 -2.77 6.58 -5.06
CA PHE A 12 -2.67 5.21 -4.57
C PHE A 12 -1.53 4.43 -5.21
N LYS A 13 -1.30 4.59 -6.53
CA LYS A 13 -0.10 4.08 -7.22
C LYS A 13 1.18 4.55 -6.56
N SER A 14 1.29 5.86 -6.27
CA SER A 14 2.45 6.43 -5.59
C SER A 14 2.63 5.85 -4.19
N LEU A 15 1.54 5.67 -3.44
CA LEU A 15 1.60 5.04 -2.12
C LEU A 15 2.12 3.60 -2.21
N LEU A 16 1.57 2.79 -3.12
CA LEU A 16 2.03 1.41 -3.34
C LEU A 16 3.51 1.38 -3.72
N LEU A 17 3.96 2.29 -4.59
CA LEU A 17 5.37 2.40 -4.94
C LEU A 17 6.23 2.72 -3.72
N VAL A 18 5.86 3.71 -2.91
CA VAL A 18 6.60 4.08 -1.70
C VAL A 18 6.69 2.90 -0.74
N ILE A 19 5.56 2.27 -0.43
CA ILE A 19 5.53 1.08 0.45
C ILE A 19 6.37 -0.04 -0.16
N SER A 20 6.33 -0.25 -1.47
CA SER A 20 7.11 -1.30 -2.13
C SER A 20 8.63 -1.10 -2.08
N ASN A 21 9.10 0.12 -1.79
CA ASN A 21 10.52 0.39 -1.63
C ASN A 21 10.94 0.44 -0.15
N LEU A 22 9.98 0.46 0.77
CA LEU A 22 10.22 0.52 2.22
C LEU A 22 9.96 -0.81 2.93
N ALA A 23 9.13 -1.67 2.35
CA ALA A 23 8.77 -2.96 2.93
C ALA A 23 9.76 -4.05 2.52
N MET A 24 10.16 -4.87 3.50
CA MET A 24 10.91 -6.10 3.31
C MET A 24 10.06 -7.15 2.58
N LYS A 25 10.70 -8.05 1.82
CA LYS A 25 10.05 -9.21 1.22
C LYS A 25 9.33 -10.05 2.26
N GLY A 26 8.11 -10.46 1.96
CA GLY A 26 7.21 -11.16 2.87
C GLY A 26 6.43 -10.21 3.79
N GLY A 27 6.73 -8.91 3.80
CA GLY A 27 5.96 -7.90 4.53
C GLY A 27 4.51 -7.85 4.04
N ILE A 28 3.58 -7.62 4.97
CA ILE A 28 2.15 -7.63 4.69
C ILE A 28 1.58 -6.21 4.78
N PHE A 29 0.91 -5.78 3.71
CA PHE A 29 0.17 -4.53 3.64
C PHE A 29 -1.33 -4.81 3.55
N ILE A 30 -2.10 -4.30 4.52
CA ILE A 30 -3.54 -4.56 4.65
C ILE A 30 -4.29 -3.23 4.61
N GLY A 31 -5.43 -3.18 3.92
CA GLY A 31 -6.26 -1.99 3.90
C GLY A 31 -7.61 -2.18 3.22
N GLU A 32 -8.36 -1.09 3.15
CA GLU A 32 -9.58 -0.96 2.35
C GLU A 32 -9.20 -0.48 0.95
N VAL A 33 -9.80 -1.06 -0.09
CA VAL A 33 -9.65 -0.58 -1.47
C VAL A 33 -10.37 0.77 -1.59
N PRO A 34 -9.66 1.87 -1.95
CA PRO A 34 -10.32 3.15 -2.13
C PRO A 34 -11.18 3.15 -3.39
N HIS A 35 -12.29 3.88 -3.36
CA HIS A 35 -13.12 4.06 -4.55
C HIS A 35 -12.51 5.16 -5.43
N PHE A 36 -12.21 4.81 -6.68
CA PHE A 36 -11.56 5.71 -7.64
C PHE A 36 -12.52 6.01 -8.81
N PRO A 37 -13.10 7.22 -8.88
CA PRO A 37 -14.03 7.59 -9.94
C PRO A 37 -13.40 7.48 -11.34
N ASP A 38 -12.10 7.76 -11.45
CA ASP A 38 -11.31 7.70 -12.68
C ASP A 38 -11.11 6.27 -13.22
N TRP A 39 -11.36 5.23 -12.42
CA TRP A 39 -11.19 3.85 -12.87
C TRP A 39 -12.38 3.35 -13.70
N THR A 40 -13.59 3.81 -13.37
CA THR A 40 -14.86 3.46 -14.04
C THR A 40 -15.01 4.02 -15.46
N ALA A 41 -14.16 4.98 -15.86
CA ALA A 41 -14.23 5.62 -17.16
C ALA A 41 -13.60 4.80 -18.31
N ALA A 42 -12.84 3.74 -18.02
CA ALA A 42 -12.22 2.91 -19.03
C ALA A 42 -13.18 1.82 -19.51
N ALA A 43 -13.73 2.01 -20.72
CA ALA A 43 -14.64 1.10 -21.42
C ALA A 43 -13.94 -0.17 -21.96
N ASP A 44 -13.11 -0.83 -21.13
CA ASP A 44 -12.30 -1.97 -21.53
C ASP A 44 -12.78 -3.27 -20.85
N MET A 45 -12.73 -4.38 -21.57
CA MET A 45 -13.35 -5.68 -21.22
C MET A 45 -12.74 -6.39 -19.99
N VAL A 46 -11.85 -5.73 -19.25
CA VAL A 46 -11.12 -6.28 -18.10
C VAL A 46 -11.85 -5.92 -16.81
N SER A 47 -12.06 -6.90 -15.93
CA SER A 47 -12.77 -6.66 -14.66
C SER A 47 -12.01 -5.66 -13.79
N GLU A 48 -12.72 -4.88 -12.96
CA GLU A 48 -12.07 -3.94 -12.02
C GLU A 48 -11.08 -4.65 -11.10
N GLN A 49 -11.38 -5.89 -10.72
CA GLN A 49 -10.51 -6.73 -9.91
C GLN A 49 -9.20 -7.06 -10.63
N ASP A 50 -9.22 -7.48 -11.90
CA ASP A 50 -7.99 -7.77 -12.65
C ASP A 50 -7.08 -6.53 -12.78
N ARG A 51 -7.69 -5.34 -12.93
CA ARG A 51 -6.95 -4.08 -12.99
C ARG A 51 -6.30 -3.74 -11.64
N LEU A 52 -7.00 -4.00 -10.55
CA LEU A 52 -6.48 -3.90 -9.19
C LEU A 52 -5.33 -4.90 -8.97
N GLU A 53 -5.52 -6.17 -9.32
CA GLU A 53 -4.50 -7.21 -9.19
C GLU A 53 -3.24 -6.84 -9.98
N ASN A 54 -3.39 -6.41 -11.23
CA ASN A 54 -2.27 -5.94 -12.03
C ASN A 54 -1.59 -4.70 -11.43
N LEU A 55 -2.36 -3.76 -10.86
CA LEU A 55 -1.79 -2.61 -10.17
C LEU A 55 -0.87 -3.06 -9.01
N PHE A 56 -1.35 -3.92 -8.11
CA PHE A 56 -0.53 -4.43 -7.01
C PHE A 56 0.68 -5.21 -7.52
N PHE A 57 0.48 -6.05 -8.53
CA PHE A 57 1.56 -6.86 -9.12
C PHE A 57 2.67 -6.02 -9.73
N THR A 58 2.33 -4.96 -10.48
CA THR A 58 3.34 -4.04 -11.06
C THR A 58 4.15 -3.30 -10.02
N GLN A 59 3.62 -3.13 -8.79
CA GLN A 59 4.35 -2.54 -7.67
C GLN A 59 5.10 -3.60 -6.83
N GLY A 60 5.01 -4.89 -7.20
CA GLY A 60 5.74 -5.95 -6.53
C GLY A 60 4.97 -6.66 -5.43
N PHE A 61 3.64 -6.51 -5.38
CA PHE A 61 2.80 -7.18 -4.39
C PHE A 61 2.04 -8.35 -4.99
N ARG A 62 1.84 -9.41 -4.18
CA ARG A 62 0.79 -10.40 -4.41
C ARG A 62 -0.40 -10.06 -3.54
N VAL A 63 -1.53 -9.73 -4.15
CA VAL A 63 -2.74 -9.28 -3.43
C VAL A 63 -3.83 -10.34 -3.43
N SER A 64 -4.60 -10.37 -2.36
CA SER A 64 -5.88 -11.07 -2.23
C SER A 64 -6.94 -10.11 -1.72
N PHE A 65 -8.18 -10.30 -2.17
CA PHE A 65 -9.31 -9.46 -1.79
C PHE A 65 -10.30 -10.22 -0.92
N VAL A 66 -10.84 -9.55 0.08
CA VAL A 66 -11.81 -10.12 1.03
C VAL A 66 -12.96 -9.13 1.19
N LEU A 67 -14.19 -9.61 1.09
CA LEU A 67 -15.36 -8.78 1.37
C LEU A 67 -15.43 -8.50 2.88
N TYR A 68 -15.64 -7.23 3.25
CA TYR A 68 -15.78 -6.84 4.65
C TYR A 68 -16.84 -7.65 5.41
N GLU A 69 -17.94 -8.00 4.75
CA GLU A 69 -19.01 -8.83 5.33
C GLU A 69 -18.52 -10.22 5.78
N ASN A 70 -17.59 -10.82 5.04
CA ASN A 70 -17.05 -12.14 5.41
C ASN A 70 -16.23 -12.02 6.70
N VAL A 71 -15.42 -10.98 6.80
CA VAL A 71 -14.65 -10.70 8.02
C VAL A 71 -15.58 -10.39 9.18
N ALA A 72 -16.57 -9.52 9.01
CA ALA A 72 -17.51 -9.17 10.07
C ALA A 72 -18.28 -10.39 10.62
N LYS A 73 -18.71 -11.30 9.72
CA LYS A 73 -19.35 -12.56 10.09
C LYS A 73 -18.45 -13.44 10.96
N ASP A 74 -17.18 -13.57 10.59
CA ASP A 74 -16.21 -14.37 11.36
C ASP A 74 -16.00 -13.82 12.79
N PHE A 75 -16.18 -12.51 12.99
CA PHE A 75 -16.12 -11.86 14.31
C PHE A 75 -17.46 -11.75 15.04
N GLY A 76 -18.55 -12.31 14.49
CA GLY A 76 -19.88 -12.22 15.09
C GLY A 76 -20.43 -10.79 15.18
N LEU A 77 -19.95 -9.89 14.32
CA LEU A 77 -20.41 -8.50 14.26
C LEU A 77 -21.60 -8.40 13.31
N ASP A 78 -22.78 -8.09 13.85
CA ASP A 78 -23.95 -7.77 13.04
C ASP A 78 -23.76 -6.39 12.40
N LEU A 79 -23.65 -6.38 11.07
CA LEU A 79 -23.59 -5.15 10.29
C LEU A 79 -24.94 -4.46 10.38
N ALA A 80 -25.01 -3.36 11.15
CA ALA A 80 -26.22 -2.55 11.24
C ALA A 80 -26.65 -2.11 9.82
N PRO A 81 -27.95 -2.22 9.47
CA PRO A 81 -28.43 -1.74 8.18
C PRO A 81 -28.48 -0.21 8.23
N GLN A 82 -27.89 0.45 7.23
CA GLN A 82 -27.73 1.92 7.11
C GLN A 82 -26.57 2.46 7.96
N ARG A 83 -25.53 3.09 7.41
CA ARG A 83 -25.44 4.06 6.32
C ARG A 83 -24.09 3.90 5.60
N GLU A 84 -24.05 4.09 4.29
CA GLU A 84 -22.82 4.17 3.47
C GLU A 84 -21.97 2.89 3.32
N GLN A 85 -22.57 1.72 3.54
CA GLN A 85 -21.96 0.41 3.24
C GLN A 85 -22.00 0.13 1.73
N CYS A 86 -21.34 0.95 0.92
CA CYS A 86 -20.91 0.49 -0.39
C CYS A 86 -19.91 -0.65 -0.16
N GLY A 87 -20.06 -1.79 -0.84
CA GLY A 87 -19.28 -3.02 -0.64
C GLY A 87 -17.78 -2.76 -0.53
N ARG A 88 -17.28 -2.64 0.70
CA ARG A 88 -15.88 -2.32 0.96
C ARG A 88 -15.06 -3.60 0.83
N VAL A 89 -14.37 -3.69 -0.29
CA VAL A 89 -13.39 -4.75 -0.52
C VAL A 89 -12.15 -4.41 0.33
N LEU A 90 -11.78 -5.35 1.19
CA LEU A 90 -10.51 -5.34 1.90
C LEU A 90 -9.46 -6.00 1.02
N PHE A 91 -8.20 -5.61 1.20
CA PHE A 91 -7.07 -6.28 0.56
C PHE A 91 -6.02 -6.71 1.57
N VAL A 92 -5.35 -7.82 1.27
CA VAL A 92 -4.13 -8.28 1.92
C VAL A 92 -3.09 -8.47 0.84
N ALA A 93 -2.01 -7.70 0.90
CA ALA A 93 -0.95 -7.67 -0.10
C ALA A 93 0.39 -8.06 0.52
N GLU A 94 1.03 -9.10 -0.01
CA GLU A 94 2.37 -9.53 0.37
C GLU A 94 3.41 -8.89 -0.54
N GLN A 95 4.40 -8.22 0.05
CA GLN A 95 5.53 -7.65 -0.65
C GLN A 95 6.47 -8.74 -1.17
N LEU A 96 6.77 -8.72 -2.46
CA LEU A 96 7.66 -9.69 -3.10
C LEU A 96 9.04 -9.11 -3.45
N ARG A 97 9.19 -7.78 -3.41
CA ARG A 97 10.44 -7.08 -3.73
C ARG A 97 11.35 -6.97 -2.50
N PHE A 98 12.65 -6.93 -2.77
CA PHE A 98 13.76 -6.69 -1.83
C PHE A 98 13.85 -7.67 -0.65
N SER A 99 14.89 -8.51 -0.61
CA SER A 99 15.14 -9.34 0.57
C SER A 99 15.51 -8.52 1.81
N ASP A 100 15.42 -9.14 2.98
CA ASP A 100 15.80 -8.55 4.26
C ASP A 100 17.20 -7.92 4.20
N ALA A 101 18.18 -8.64 3.65
CA ALA A 101 19.54 -8.14 3.46
C ALA A 101 19.63 -6.92 2.53
N GLN A 102 18.81 -6.84 1.48
CA GLN A 102 18.78 -5.67 0.60
C GLN A 102 18.21 -4.44 1.33
N MET A 103 17.20 -4.65 2.18
CA MET A 103 16.59 -3.58 2.95
C MET A 103 17.48 -3.12 4.11
N GLU A 104 18.11 -4.04 4.84
CA GLU A 104 19.08 -3.72 5.90
C GLU A 104 20.27 -2.92 5.34
N SER A 105 20.79 -3.31 4.18
CA SER A 105 21.83 -2.55 3.49
C SER A 105 21.35 -1.14 3.16
N PHE A 106 20.14 -0.98 2.62
CA PHE A 106 19.57 0.34 2.32
C PHE A 106 19.49 1.23 3.57
N TRP A 107 18.97 0.72 4.68
CA TRP A 107 18.87 1.48 5.94
C TRP A 107 20.25 1.85 6.50
N THR A 108 21.21 0.93 6.46
CA THR A 108 22.58 1.22 6.93
C THR A 108 23.24 2.35 6.13
N HIS A 109 22.99 2.44 4.82
CA HIS A 109 23.50 3.54 3.99
C HIS A 109 22.76 4.86 4.26
N PHE A 110 21.45 4.80 4.54
CA PHE A 110 20.66 5.97 4.89
C PHE A 110 21.13 6.59 6.22
N GLU A 111 21.33 5.77 7.26
CA GLU A 111 21.83 6.22 8.56
C GLU A 111 23.23 6.86 8.47
N ARG A 112 24.14 6.28 7.68
CA ARG A 112 25.47 6.87 7.45
C ARG A 112 25.43 8.24 6.75
N THR A 113 24.43 8.49 5.92
CA THR A 113 24.28 9.78 5.23
C THR A 113 23.87 10.90 6.19
N GLU A 114 23.21 10.56 7.32
CA GLU A 114 22.93 11.53 8.39
C GLU A 114 24.14 11.77 9.31
N GLU A 115 25.01 10.77 9.52
CA GLU A 115 26.23 10.91 10.34
C GLU A 115 27.37 11.66 9.63
N ASP A 116 27.55 11.48 8.31
CA ASP A 116 28.60 12.17 7.53
C ASP A 116 28.28 13.65 7.23
N ALA A 117 27.11 14.15 7.65
CA ALA A 117 26.70 15.54 7.48
C ALA A 117 27.17 16.48 8.62
N ASP A 118 27.85 15.97 9.65
CA ASP A 118 28.23 16.73 10.86
C ASP A 118 29.75 16.93 11.04
N GLU A 119 30.59 16.63 10.03
CA GLU A 119 32.06 16.82 10.12
C GLU A 119 32.68 17.66 8.99
N GLU A 120 31.98 18.68 8.44
CA GLU A 120 32.66 19.70 7.63
C GLU A 120 33.18 20.82 8.54
N GLY A 121 34.47 20.71 8.83
CA GLY A 121 35.20 21.43 9.86
C GLY A 121 35.09 22.95 9.84
N PHE A 122 34.95 23.51 11.04
CA PHE A 122 35.42 24.85 11.34
C PHE A 122 36.96 24.85 11.17
N GLU A 123 37.46 25.20 9.99
CA GLU A 123 38.82 25.75 9.90
C GLU A 123 38.79 27.14 10.52
N GLU A 124 39.37 27.27 11.72
CA GLU A 124 39.65 28.57 12.32
C GLU A 124 40.61 29.36 11.40
N LEU A 125 40.10 30.41 10.74
CA LEU A 125 40.89 31.46 10.08
C LEU A 125 40.85 32.76 10.88
#